data_AF-A0A0R3TZZ8-F1
#
_entry.id   AF-A0A0R3TZZ8-F1
#
_cell.length_a   1.000
_cell.length_b   1.000
_cell.length_c   1.000
_cell.angle_alpha   90.00
_cell.angle_beta   90.00
_cell.angle_gamma   90.00
#
_symmetry.space_group_name_H-M   'P 1'
#
loop_
_entity.id
_entity.type
_entity.pdbx_description
1 polymer ?
#
loop_
_entity_poly.entity_id
_entity_poly.type
_entity_poly.pdbx_seq_one_letter_code
_entity_poly.pdbx_strand_id
1 'polypeptide(L)'
;MEDWISLLTLDSQTSSQIVSEDFLKRIAEDLKEAIPISKDNFETLTKALSDKFTCFVFDNVPADFYRVLRCLCDHLIRRADVAPIDISNFFLGFVEVFLKVSPDCLVPTYECILDVIHQKIIDINFSVYIKHAILSSLNEITVISSTKKVELFLKPKVFAAYTLLASNLRAIGDYDTQTQLLEFLLHVIPSARRRYFVERFIHPDFADLFCAIIGQNFTTAARKFLNLLNSMNPSTQSVFSLPCIGIQICGHEVRFCFLWKTAAYGDHFWIDFNLVPQRITANCVLAGQAAQTSYTSDDGNEQIWETISLHPEIINEVNVSSIFTKDKRGTQVEQINLSITTFESPSDYVRFWDGDSSPHRIPEEDFVTIEFCLGPSDVVRNAPTKAPGTPIAQGITEASQSQDQQLISLLTGLRVYAEVSLALLKVQYYYFVVFY
;
A
#
# COMPACT_ATOMS: atom_id res chain seq x y z
N MET A 1 -28.30 21.26 5.00
CA MET A 1 -27.77 20.40 6.09
C MET A 1 -28.79 20.23 7.21
N GLU A 2 -29.20 21.29 7.90
CA GLU A 2 -30.21 21.22 8.98
C GLU A 2 -31.52 20.55 8.54
N ASP A 3 -31.98 20.84 7.32
CA ASP A 3 -33.14 20.18 6.72
C ASP A 3 -32.95 18.66 6.59
N TRP A 4 -31.79 18.19 6.12
CA TRP A 4 -31.52 16.75 5.99
C TRP A 4 -31.47 16.04 7.34
N ILE A 5 -30.82 16.66 8.34
CA ILE A 5 -30.80 16.13 9.71
C ILE A 5 -32.21 16.10 10.31
N SER A 6 -33.00 17.14 10.06
CA SER A 6 -34.41 17.18 10.46
C SER A 6 -35.19 16.04 9.83
N LEU A 7 -35.04 15.79 8.52
CA LEU A 7 -35.69 14.66 7.83
C LEU A 7 -35.29 13.31 8.43
N LEU A 8 -34.01 13.12 8.78
CA LEU A 8 -33.54 11.88 9.42
C LEU A 8 -34.03 11.72 10.87
N THR A 9 -34.37 12.81 11.55
CA THR A 9 -34.79 12.82 12.97
C THR A 9 -36.30 12.92 13.18
N LEU A 10 -37.06 13.43 12.20
CA LEU A 10 -38.52 13.61 12.24
C LEU A 10 -39.29 12.30 12.51
N ASP A 11 -38.78 11.17 12.02
CA ASP A 11 -39.36 9.83 12.25
C ASP A 11 -39.08 9.26 13.66
N SER A 12 -38.40 9.99 14.55
CA SER A 12 -38.19 9.51 15.94
C SER A 12 -39.43 9.63 16.84
N GLN A 13 -40.48 10.33 16.38
CA GLN A 13 -41.71 10.54 17.15
C GLN A 13 -42.85 9.58 16.79
N THR A 14 -42.78 8.95 15.63
CA THR A 14 -43.63 7.83 15.23
C THR A 14 -42.86 6.55 15.55
N SER A 15 -43.51 5.54 16.12
CA SER A 15 -42.90 4.25 16.47
C SER A 15 -42.37 3.44 15.27
N SER A 16 -42.29 4.04 14.08
CA SER A 16 -41.68 3.49 12.87
C SER A 16 -40.16 3.67 12.92
N GLN A 17 -39.46 2.56 13.16
CA GLN A 17 -38.00 2.46 13.25
C GLN A 17 -37.26 2.66 11.91
N ILE A 18 -37.97 3.03 10.85
CA ILE A 18 -37.47 3.06 9.46
C ILE A 18 -37.56 4.48 8.94
N VAL A 19 -36.43 5.03 8.47
CA VAL A 19 -36.38 6.32 7.78
C VAL A 19 -37.24 6.24 6.53
N SER A 20 -38.20 7.17 6.38
CA SER A 20 -39.02 7.26 5.17
C SER A 20 -38.19 7.24 3.88
N GLU A 21 -38.57 6.39 2.93
CA GLU A 21 -37.93 6.27 1.61
C GLU A 21 -37.97 7.61 0.85
N ASP A 22 -39.05 8.38 1.00
CA ASP A 22 -39.17 9.72 0.41
C ASP A 22 -38.12 10.71 0.95
N PHE A 23 -37.73 10.56 2.23
CA PHE A 23 -36.69 11.39 2.83
C PHE A 23 -35.31 11.01 2.29
N LEU A 24 -35.01 9.72 2.18
CA LEU A 24 -33.74 9.24 1.60
C LEU A 24 -33.63 9.66 0.12
N LYS A 25 -34.72 9.57 -0.63
CA LYS A 25 -34.78 9.99 -2.02
C LYS A 25 -34.46 11.48 -2.15
N ARG A 26 -35.10 12.33 -1.34
CA ARG A 26 -34.83 13.77 -1.33
C ARG A 26 -33.38 14.08 -0.98
N ILE A 27 -32.83 13.42 0.05
CA ILE A 27 -31.41 13.59 0.42
C ILE A 27 -30.50 13.17 -0.74
N ALA A 28 -30.78 12.06 -1.42
CA ALA A 28 -29.99 11.61 -2.55
C ALA A 28 -30.05 12.57 -3.75
N GLU A 29 -31.22 13.13 -4.06
CA GLU A 29 -31.41 14.13 -5.12
C GLU A 29 -30.64 15.42 -4.80
N ASP A 30 -30.73 15.91 -3.56
CA ASP A 30 -30.03 17.11 -3.14
C ASP A 30 -28.50 16.91 -3.13
N LEU A 31 -28.00 15.76 -2.67
CA LEU A 31 -26.56 15.44 -2.67
C LEU A 31 -26.01 15.36 -4.09
N LYS A 32 -26.73 14.70 -5.01
CA LYS A 32 -26.27 14.48 -6.38
C LYS A 32 -25.95 15.78 -7.13
N GLU A 33 -26.72 16.84 -6.89
CA GLU A 33 -26.55 18.14 -7.55
C GLU A 33 -25.61 19.09 -6.77
N ALA A 34 -25.17 18.69 -5.57
CA ALA A 34 -24.36 19.52 -4.71
C ALA A 34 -22.86 19.47 -5.06
N ILE A 35 -22.18 20.59 -4.79
CA ILE A 35 -20.71 20.64 -4.66
C ILE A 35 -20.30 19.71 -3.48
N PRO A 36 -19.09 19.13 -3.46
CA PRO A 36 -18.58 18.41 -2.30
C PRO A 36 -18.88 19.12 -0.98
N ILE A 37 -19.64 18.45 -0.12
CA ILE A 37 -20.00 18.99 1.20
C ILE A 37 -18.74 19.09 2.07
N SER A 38 -18.71 20.07 2.97
CA SER A 38 -17.59 20.24 3.91
C SER A 38 -17.41 19.02 4.80
N LYS A 39 -16.19 18.85 5.34
CA LYS A 39 -15.87 17.78 6.29
C LYS A 39 -16.90 17.66 7.42
N ASP A 40 -17.19 18.77 8.11
CA ASP A 40 -18.13 18.77 9.23
C ASP A 40 -19.55 18.36 8.83
N ASN A 41 -20.01 18.81 7.67
CA ASN A 41 -21.33 18.43 7.14
C ASN A 41 -21.37 16.96 6.73
N PHE A 42 -20.28 16.46 6.14
CA PHE A 42 -20.12 15.05 5.80
C PHE A 42 -20.19 14.17 7.04
N GLU A 43 -19.38 14.48 8.06
CA GLU A 43 -19.36 13.75 9.33
C GLU A 43 -20.70 13.81 10.08
N THR A 44 -21.35 14.97 10.07
CA THR A 44 -22.68 15.14 10.69
C THR A 44 -23.73 14.27 9.99
N LEU A 45 -23.71 14.24 8.66
CA LEU A 45 -24.66 13.45 7.87
C LEU A 45 -24.40 11.94 8.01
N THR A 46 -23.15 11.49 7.92
CA THR A 46 -22.79 10.08 8.05
C THR A 46 -23.11 9.58 9.46
N LYS A 47 -22.87 10.38 10.49
CA LYS A 47 -23.27 10.06 11.87
C LYS A 47 -24.79 9.92 12.01
N ALA A 48 -25.56 10.88 11.49
CA ALA A 48 -27.03 10.81 11.55
C ALA A 48 -27.60 9.60 10.80
N LEU A 49 -27.00 9.21 9.68
CA LEU A 49 -27.36 7.98 8.97
C LEU A 49 -26.94 6.74 9.77
N SER A 50 -25.73 6.73 10.34
CA SER A 50 -25.26 5.63 11.18
C SER A 50 -26.23 5.37 12.33
N ASP A 51 -26.60 6.41 13.09
CA ASP A 51 -27.54 6.32 14.23
C ASP A 51 -28.90 5.71 13.85
N LYS A 52 -29.27 5.73 12.56
CA LYS A 52 -30.52 5.16 12.05
C LYS A 52 -30.35 3.75 11.50
N PHE A 53 -29.29 3.51 10.75
CA PHE A 53 -29.10 2.27 10.00
C PHE A 53 -28.26 1.22 10.74
N THR A 54 -27.58 1.58 11.84
CA THR A 54 -26.77 0.64 12.64
C THR A 54 -27.46 0.19 13.92
N CYS A 55 -28.68 0.65 14.21
CA CYS A 55 -29.42 0.24 15.40
C CYS A 55 -30.36 -0.96 15.16
N PHE A 56 -30.64 -1.31 13.90
CA PHE A 56 -31.61 -2.33 13.54
C PHE A 56 -31.08 -3.23 12.42
N VAL A 57 -31.43 -4.51 12.48
CA VAL A 57 -31.16 -5.47 11.41
C VAL A 57 -32.15 -5.22 10.28
N PHE A 58 -31.65 -5.06 9.06
CA PHE A 58 -32.46 -4.90 7.87
C PHE A 58 -32.32 -6.11 6.95
N ASP A 59 -33.43 -6.81 6.71
CA ASP A 59 -33.50 -7.85 5.68
C ASP A 59 -33.48 -7.26 4.27
N ASN A 60 -34.04 -6.05 4.12
CA ASN A 60 -34.02 -5.29 2.88
C ASN A 60 -33.99 -3.79 3.17
N VAL A 61 -32.88 -3.14 2.81
CA VAL A 61 -32.70 -1.70 2.99
C VAL A 61 -33.29 -0.95 1.80
N PRO A 62 -33.98 0.20 2.00
CA PRO A 62 -34.59 0.97 0.91
C PRO A 62 -33.59 1.27 -0.22
N ALA A 63 -34.05 1.23 -1.47
CA ALA A 63 -33.15 1.46 -2.62
C ALA A 63 -32.50 2.85 -2.58
N ASP A 64 -33.23 3.84 -2.05
CA ASP A 64 -32.72 5.20 -1.89
C ASP A 64 -31.60 5.33 -0.85
N PHE A 65 -31.47 4.40 0.12
CA PHE A 65 -30.28 4.35 0.98
C PHE A 65 -29.01 4.16 0.15
N TYR A 66 -29.03 3.22 -0.80
CA TYR A 66 -27.87 2.97 -1.66
C TYR A 66 -27.59 4.16 -2.59
N ARG A 67 -28.61 4.95 -2.95
CA ARG A 67 -28.39 6.22 -3.67
C ARG A 67 -27.68 7.24 -2.79
N VAL A 68 -28.10 7.39 -1.53
CA VAL A 68 -27.41 8.24 -0.54
C VAL A 68 -25.98 7.76 -0.33
N LEU A 69 -25.76 6.47 -0.08
CA LEU A 69 -24.44 5.87 0.11
C LEU A 69 -23.51 6.15 -1.07
N ARG A 70 -24.02 5.96 -2.30
CA ARG A 70 -23.28 6.28 -3.53
C ARG A 70 -22.86 7.75 -3.57
N CYS A 71 -23.78 8.67 -3.25
CA CYS A 71 -23.48 10.10 -3.25
C CYS A 71 -22.44 10.44 -2.18
N LEU A 72 -22.53 9.84 -0.99
CA LEU A 72 -21.52 10.01 0.06
C LEU A 72 -20.14 9.54 -0.40
N CYS A 73 -20.04 8.38 -1.05
CA CYS A 73 -18.77 7.94 -1.65
C CYS A 73 -18.23 8.97 -2.65
N ASP A 74 -19.08 9.51 -3.54
CA ASP A 74 -18.67 10.52 -4.54
C ASP A 74 -18.21 11.83 -3.88
N HIS A 75 -18.94 12.34 -2.89
CA HIS A 75 -18.55 13.54 -2.16
C HIS A 75 -17.23 13.34 -1.42
N LEU A 76 -17.05 12.20 -0.74
CA LEU A 76 -15.84 11.89 0.02
C LEU A 76 -14.59 11.94 -0.87
N ILE A 77 -14.62 11.27 -2.03
CA ILE A 77 -13.45 11.19 -2.92
C ILE A 77 -13.26 12.42 -3.82
N ARG A 78 -14.23 13.34 -3.86
CA ARG A 78 -14.16 14.62 -4.59
C ARG A 78 -13.78 15.81 -3.71
N ARG A 79 -13.75 15.63 -2.39
CA ARG A 79 -13.26 16.64 -1.46
C ARG A 79 -11.78 16.91 -1.71
N ALA A 80 -11.41 18.19 -1.82
CA ALA A 80 -10.03 18.60 -2.04
C ALA A 80 -9.16 18.42 -0.77
N ASP A 81 -9.80 18.42 0.40
CA ASP A 81 -9.20 18.29 1.72
C ASP A 81 -9.28 16.85 2.28
N VAL A 82 -9.65 15.86 1.45
CA VAL A 82 -9.82 14.48 1.91
C VAL A 82 -8.48 13.92 2.40
N ALA A 83 -8.48 13.42 3.62
CA ALA A 83 -7.34 12.74 4.23
C ALA A 83 -7.59 11.23 4.35
N PRO A 84 -6.53 10.39 4.44
CA PRO A 84 -6.68 8.95 4.68
C PRO A 84 -7.59 8.61 5.86
N ILE A 85 -7.52 9.38 6.95
CA ILE A 85 -8.38 9.18 8.13
C ILE A 85 -9.86 9.41 7.83
N ASP A 86 -10.21 10.32 6.91
CA ASP A 86 -11.60 10.56 6.54
C ASP A 86 -12.19 9.34 5.80
N ILE A 87 -11.36 8.66 5.00
CA ILE A 87 -11.71 7.40 4.34
C ILE A 87 -11.95 6.32 5.38
N SER A 88 -10.99 6.10 6.29
CA SER A 88 -11.10 5.09 7.34
C SER A 88 -12.33 5.33 8.23
N ASN A 89 -12.58 6.57 8.65
CA ASN A 89 -13.75 6.93 9.46
C ASN A 89 -15.07 6.63 8.73
N PHE A 90 -15.15 6.88 7.42
CA PHE A 90 -16.34 6.56 6.66
C PHE A 90 -16.55 5.06 6.49
N PHE A 91 -15.53 4.33 6.02
CA PHE A 91 -15.67 2.91 5.75
C PHE A 91 -15.78 2.08 7.03
N LEU A 92 -14.92 2.30 8.01
CA LEU A 92 -14.91 1.53 9.25
C LEU A 92 -15.95 2.03 10.25
N GLY A 93 -16.11 3.36 10.36
CA GLY A 93 -17.03 3.96 11.32
C GLY A 93 -18.50 3.89 10.91
N PHE A 94 -18.81 3.80 9.60
CA PHE A 94 -20.19 3.72 9.12
C PHE A 94 -20.47 2.44 8.32
N VAL A 95 -19.73 2.17 7.23
CA VAL A 95 -20.04 1.04 6.34
C VAL A 95 -19.88 -0.31 7.05
N GLU A 96 -18.77 -0.50 7.76
CA GLU A 96 -18.50 -1.74 8.49
C GLU A 96 -19.53 -1.97 9.60
N VAL A 97 -19.85 -0.92 10.37
CA VAL A 97 -20.85 -0.99 11.46
C VAL A 97 -22.22 -1.35 10.89
N PHE A 98 -22.62 -0.75 9.76
CA PHE A 98 -23.85 -1.11 9.06
C PHE A 98 -23.87 -2.58 8.63
N LEU A 99 -22.78 -3.07 8.02
CA LEU A 99 -22.68 -4.46 7.56
C LEU A 99 -22.61 -5.47 8.72
N LYS A 100 -22.05 -5.10 9.87
CA LYS A 100 -22.07 -5.93 11.08
C LYS A 100 -23.50 -6.17 11.58
N VAL A 101 -24.37 -5.16 11.45
CA VAL A 101 -25.76 -5.24 11.87
C VAL A 101 -26.63 -5.89 10.80
N SER A 102 -26.37 -5.61 9.52
CA SER A 102 -27.14 -6.11 8.38
C SER A 102 -26.25 -6.84 7.36
N PRO A 103 -25.72 -8.03 7.69
CA PRO A 103 -24.74 -8.74 6.86
C PRO A 103 -25.29 -9.16 5.49
N ASP A 104 -26.61 -9.34 5.35
CA ASP A 104 -27.22 -9.66 4.06
C ASP A 104 -27.15 -8.50 3.05
N CYS A 105 -26.95 -7.28 3.53
CA CYS A 105 -26.74 -6.09 2.71
C CYS A 105 -25.32 -5.98 2.12
N LEU A 106 -24.43 -6.95 2.38
CA LEU A 106 -23.04 -6.91 1.91
C LEU A 106 -22.94 -6.75 0.38
N VAL A 107 -23.66 -7.57 -0.38
CA VAL A 107 -23.59 -7.56 -1.85
C VAL A 107 -24.03 -6.22 -2.45
N PRO A 108 -25.24 -5.70 -2.15
CA PRO A 108 -25.66 -4.40 -2.69
C PRO A 108 -24.79 -3.24 -2.19
N THR A 109 -24.24 -3.31 -0.97
CA THR A 109 -23.32 -2.30 -0.44
C THR A 109 -22.00 -2.26 -1.22
N TYR A 110 -21.38 -3.43 -1.45
CA TYR A 110 -20.17 -3.52 -2.25
C TYR A 110 -20.40 -3.13 -3.71
N GLU A 111 -21.53 -3.53 -4.30
CA GLU A 111 -21.90 -3.12 -5.66
C GLU A 111 -22.01 -1.59 -5.75
N CYS A 112 -22.65 -0.95 -4.77
CA CYS A 112 -22.80 0.50 -4.68
C CYS A 112 -21.44 1.22 -4.54
N ILE A 113 -20.62 0.78 -3.58
CA ILE A 113 -19.30 1.37 -3.30
C ILE A 113 -18.41 1.24 -4.53
N LEU A 114 -18.29 0.03 -5.08
CA LEU A 114 -17.42 -0.23 -6.22
C LEU A 114 -17.83 0.56 -7.46
N ASP A 115 -19.11 0.83 -7.69
CA ASP A 115 -19.57 1.66 -8.83
C ASP A 115 -18.95 3.07 -8.83
N VAL A 116 -18.43 3.54 -7.69
CA VAL A 116 -17.81 4.85 -7.54
C VAL A 116 -16.28 4.75 -7.38
N ILE A 117 -15.81 3.94 -6.43
CA ILE A 117 -14.41 4.03 -5.98
C ILE A 117 -13.39 3.41 -6.94
N HIS A 118 -13.78 2.41 -7.75
CA HIS A 118 -12.80 1.67 -8.57
C HIS A 118 -12.10 2.56 -9.58
N GLN A 119 -12.81 3.55 -10.14
CA GLN A 119 -12.26 4.54 -11.06
C GLN A 119 -11.22 5.43 -10.37
N LYS A 120 -11.43 5.80 -9.10
CA LYS A 120 -10.46 6.58 -8.33
C LYS A 120 -9.23 5.77 -7.95
N ILE A 121 -9.38 4.47 -7.67
CA ILE A 121 -8.22 3.60 -7.39
C ILE A 121 -7.29 3.51 -8.62
N ILE A 122 -7.83 3.44 -9.83
CA ILE A 122 -7.02 3.35 -11.06
C ILE A 122 -6.60 4.71 -11.64
N ASP A 123 -7.17 5.83 -11.17
CA ASP A 123 -6.83 7.18 -11.62
C ASP A 123 -5.41 7.55 -11.19
N ILE A 124 -4.48 7.68 -12.13
CA ILE A 124 -3.07 8.01 -11.86
C ILE A 124 -2.88 9.32 -11.11
N ASN A 125 -3.81 10.28 -11.23
CA ASN A 125 -3.72 11.59 -10.58
C ASN A 125 -4.34 11.59 -9.19
N PHE A 126 -4.99 10.50 -8.79
CA PHE A 126 -5.59 10.39 -7.48
C PHE A 126 -4.55 9.99 -6.44
N SER A 127 -4.57 10.67 -5.29
CA SER A 127 -3.60 10.49 -4.20
C SER A 127 -3.46 9.02 -3.82
N VAL A 128 -2.23 8.51 -3.89
CA VAL A 128 -1.95 7.10 -3.60
C VAL A 128 -2.31 6.73 -2.16
N TYR A 129 -2.18 7.67 -1.22
CA TYR A 129 -2.55 7.47 0.18
C TYR A 129 -4.05 7.29 0.37
N ILE A 130 -4.84 8.00 -0.43
CA ILE A 130 -6.30 7.84 -0.42
C ILE A 130 -6.67 6.50 -1.06
N LYS A 131 -6.00 6.09 -2.14
CA LYS A 131 -6.16 4.74 -2.72
C LYS A 131 -5.84 3.66 -1.69
N HIS A 132 -4.72 3.80 -0.98
CA HIS A 132 -4.30 2.90 0.08
C HIS A 132 -5.35 2.81 1.17
N ALA A 133 -5.82 3.95 1.70
CA ALA A 133 -6.83 3.99 2.74
C ALA A 133 -8.13 3.30 2.30
N ILE A 134 -8.59 3.54 1.06
CA ILE A 134 -9.78 2.86 0.51
C ILE A 134 -9.57 1.35 0.49
N LEU A 135 -8.45 0.88 -0.06
CA LEU A 135 -8.17 -0.55 -0.21
C LEU A 135 -7.99 -1.23 1.17
N SER A 136 -7.26 -0.61 2.09
CA SER A 136 -7.08 -1.10 3.45
C SER A 136 -8.41 -1.19 4.19
N SER A 137 -9.24 -0.15 4.13
CA SER A 137 -10.56 -0.18 4.77
C SER A 137 -11.48 -1.22 4.15
N LEU A 138 -11.42 -1.43 2.83
CA LEU A 138 -12.13 -2.56 2.21
C LEU A 138 -11.60 -3.89 2.73
N ASN A 139 -10.28 -4.08 2.78
CA ASN A 139 -9.68 -5.32 3.29
C ASN A 139 -10.14 -5.64 4.71
N GLU A 140 -10.24 -4.65 5.58
CA GLU A 140 -10.79 -4.80 6.93
C GLU A 140 -12.28 -5.19 6.93
N ILE A 141 -13.09 -4.61 6.03
CA ILE A 141 -14.51 -4.98 5.86
C ILE A 141 -14.64 -6.39 5.23
N THR A 142 -13.66 -6.89 4.47
CA THR A 142 -13.78 -8.04 3.55
C THR A 142 -13.81 -9.45 4.17
N VAL A 143 -14.43 -9.68 5.34
CA VAL A 143 -14.78 -11.05 5.77
C VAL A 143 -16.00 -11.56 4.97
N ILE A 144 -15.80 -11.79 3.67
CA ILE A 144 -16.84 -12.21 2.72
C ILE A 144 -16.89 -13.74 2.67
N SER A 145 -18.07 -14.32 2.92
CA SER A 145 -18.27 -15.77 2.77
C SER A 145 -18.10 -16.22 1.32
N SER A 146 -17.69 -17.47 1.09
CA SER A 146 -17.52 -18.02 -0.27
C SER A 146 -18.76 -17.84 -1.15
N THR A 147 -19.96 -17.95 -0.56
CA THR A 147 -21.23 -17.74 -1.27
C THR A 147 -21.38 -16.29 -1.74
N LYS A 148 -21.12 -15.32 -0.86
CA LYS A 148 -21.22 -13.88 -1.19
C LYS A 148 -20.13 -13.45 -2.20
N LYS A 149 -18.93 -14.06 -2.15
CA LYS A 149 -17.90 -13.85 -3.20
C LYS A 149 -18.39 -14.27 -4.57
N VAL A 150 -19.04 -15.44 -4.67
CA VAL A 150 -19.62 -15.92 -5.93
C VAL A 150 -20.73 -14.99 -6.39
N GLU A 151 -21.61 -14.56 -5.48
CA GLU A 151 -22.69 -13.62 -5.80
C GLU A 151 -22.14 -12.30 -6.37
N LEU A 152 -21.17 -11.67 -5.70
CA LEU A 152 -20.48 -10.46 -6.16
C LEU A 152 -19.82 -10.67 -7.52
N PHE A 153 -19.07 -11.76 -7.69
CA PHE A 153 -18.34 -12.06 -8.92
C PHE A 153 -19.26 -12.25 -10.14
N LEU A 154 -20.52 -12.66 -9.93
CA LEU A 154 -21.51 -12.81 -11.00
C LEU A 154 -22.20 -11.49 -11.40
N LYS A 155 -22.06 -10.42 -10.61
CA LYS A 155 -22.61 -9.10 -10.94
C LYS A 155 -21.76 -8.44 -12.03
N PRO A 156 -22.31 -8.09 -13.21
CA PRO A 156 -21.50 -7.57 -14.32
C PRO A 156 -20.68 -6.32 -14.00
N LYS A 157 -21.26 -5.37 -13.24
CA LYS A 157 -20.56 -4.14 -12.84
C LYS A 157 -19.40 -4.41 -11.88
N VAL A 158 -19.62 -5.28 -10.90
CA VAL A 158 -18.60 -5.68 -9.93
C VAL A 158 -17.47 -6.44 -10.61
N PHE A 159 -17.82 -7.40 -11.48
CA PHE A 159 -16.82 -8.12 -12.28
C PHE A 159 -15.99 -7.15 -13.13
N ALA A 160 -16.63 -6.20 -13.82
CA ALA A 160 -15.93 -5.18 -14.61
C ALA A 160 -14.97 -4.35 -13.73
N ALA A 161 -15.41 -3.91 -12.55
CA ALA A 161 -14.56 -3.20 -11.60
C ALA A 161 -13.35 -4.04 -11.17
N TYR A 162 -13.53 -5.33 -10.83
CA TYR A 162 -12.42 -6.22 -10.51
C TYR A 162 -11.44 -6.37 -11.66
N THR A 163 -11.93 -6.52 -12.89
CA THR A 163 -11.04 -6.63 -14.06
C THR A 163 -10.20 -5.36 -14.26
N LEU A 164 -10.81 -4.18 -14.12
CA LEU A 164 -10.10 -2.90 -14.24
C LEU A 164 -9.04 -2.73 -13.16
N LEU A 165 -9.39 -3.05 -11.90
CA LEU A 165 -8.45 -3.01 -10.79
C LEU A 165 -7.26 -3.96 -11.03
N ALA A 166 -7.54 -5.21 -11.39
CA ALA A 166 -6.52 -6.23 -11.63
C ALA A 166 -5.57 -5.86 -12.78
N SER A 167 -6.11 -5.36 -13.90
CA SER A 167 -5.29 -4.94 -15.04
C SER A 167 -4.47 -3.67 -14.77
N ASN A 168 -4.84 -2.88 -13.77
CA ASN A 168 -4.09 -1.69 -13.34
C ASN A 168 -3.23 -1.91 -12.09
N LEU A 169 -3.14 -3.14 -11.57
CA LEU A 169 -2.38 -3.44 -10.35
C LEU A 169 -0.95 -2.87 -10.42
N ARG A 170 -0.21 -3.12 -11.49
CA ARG A 170 1.15 -2.58 -11.66
C ARG A 170 1.15 -1.04 -11.78
N ALA A 171 0.16 -0.46 -12.45
CA ALA A 171 0.11 0.98 -12.73
C ALA A 171 -0.11 1.85 -11.47
N ILE A 172 -0.52 1.27 -10.34
CA ILE A 172 -0.61 1.97 -9.05
C ILE A 172 0.71 2.65 -8.67
N GLY A 173 1.85 2.03 -8.97
CA GLY A 173 3.17 2.62 -8.78
C GLY A 173 3.62 2.86 -7.35
N ASP A 174 2.97 2.20 -6.39
CA ASP A 174 3.32 2.19 -4.98
C ASP A 174 3.18 0.77 -4.42
N TYR A 175 4.26 0.23 -3.85
CA TYR A 175 4.32 -1.15 -3.41
C TYR A 175 3.27 -1.49 -2.33
N ASP A 176 3.11 -0.62 -1.33
CA ASP A 176 2.19 -0.86 -0.22
C ASP A 176 0.74 -0.86 -0.72
N THR A 177 0.40 0.09 -1.59
CA THR A 177 -0.93 0.18 -2.20
C THR A 177 -1.19 -0.97 -3.19
N GLN A 178 -0.18 -1.44 -3.92
CA GLN A 178 -0.26 -2.65 -4.73
C GLN A 178 -0.54 -3.88 -3.86
N THR A 179 0.09 -3.97 -2.69
CA THR A 179 -0.13 -5.05 -1.72
C THR A 179 -1.58 -5.06 -1.22
N GLN A 180 -2.11 -3.89 -0.87
CA GLN A 180 -3.51 -3.75 -0.46
C GLN A 180 -4.49 -4.15 -1.58
N LEU A 181 -4.21 -3.79 -2.84
CA LEU A 181 -5.05 -4.23 -3.96
C LEU A 181 -4.95 -5.74 -4.21
N LEU A 182 -3.75 -6.31 -4.09
CA LEU A 182 -3.55 -7.75 -4.22
C LEU A 182 -4.37 -8.53 -3.17
N GLU A 183 -4.32 -8.08 -1.91
CA GLU A 183 -5.12 -8.61 -0.82
C GLU A 183 -6.62 -8.52 -1.11
N PHE A 184 -7.08 -7.34 -1.53
CA PHE A 184 -8.47 -7.11 -1.89
C PHE A 184 -8.96 -8.09 -2.96
N LEU A 185 -8.19 -8.28 -4.03
CA LEU A 185 -8.51 -9.23 -5.09
C LEU A 185 -8.57 -10.68 -4.57
N LEU A 186 -7.69 -11.07 -3.65
CA LEU A 186 -7.71 -12.40 -3.02
C LEU A 186 -8.96 -12.60 -2.15
N HIS A 187 -9.39 -11.54 -1.45
CA HIS A 187 -10.58 -11.54 -0.61
C HIS A 187 -11.88 -11.59 -1.41
N VAL A 188 -11.96 -10.92 -2.57
CA VAL A 188 -13.21 -10.83 -3.32
C VAL A 188 -13.36 -11.88 -4.43
N ILE A 189 -12.27 -12.40 -5.00
CA ILE A 189 -12.34 -13.39 -6.09
C ILE A 189 -12.57 -14.80 -5.52
N PRO A 190 -13.62 -15.53 -5.96
CA PRO A 190 -13.84 -16.91 -5.56
C PRO A 190 -12.64 -17.80 -5.91
N SER A 191 -12.23 -18.68 -4.99
CA SER A 191 -11.06 -19.56 -5.16
C SER A 191 -11.06 -20.33 -6.50
N ALA A 192 -12.23 -20.86 -6.91
CA ALA A 192 -12.38 -21.61 -8.16
C ALA A 192 -12.21 -20.76 -9.44
N ARG A 193 -12.21 -19.42 -9.34
CA ARG A 193 -12.09 -18.49 -10.47
C ARG A 193 -10.73 -17.80 -10.54
N ARG A 194 -9.93 -17.83 -9.48
CA ARG A 194 -8.67 -17.09 -9.37
C ARG A 194 -7.70 -17.38 -10.50
N ARG A 195 -7.48 -18.65 -10.83
CA ARG A 195 -6.56 -19.06 -11.91
C ARG A 195 -6.93 -18.37 -13.22
N TYR A 196 -8.15 -18.62 -13.71
CA TYR A 196 -8.67 -18.02 -14.95
C TYR A 196 -8.60 -16.49 -14.91
N PHE A 197 -8.99 -15.88 -13.79
CA PHE A 197 -9.03 -14.44 -13.64
C PHE A 197 -7.63 -13.82 -13.77
N VAL A 198 -6.63 -14.40 -13.09
CA VAL A 198 -5.24 -13.92 -13.15
C VAL A 198 -4.67 -14.11 -14.54
N GLU A 199 -4.89 -15.27 -15.17
CA GLU A 199 -4.43 -15.54 -16.54
C GLU A 199 -4.97 -14.52 -17.53
N ARG A 200 -6.21 -14.05 -17.33
CA ARG A 200 -6.90 -13.16 -18.25
C ARG A 200 -6.63 -11.68 -18.00
N PHE A 201 -6.55 -11.25 -16.74
CA PHE A 201 -6.60 -9.83 -16.37
C PHE A 201 -5.35 -9.31 -15.67
N ILE A 202 -4.43 -10.20 -15.24
CA ILE A 202 -3.12 -9.82 -14.69
C ILE A 202 -2.02 -10.30 -15.63
N HIS A 203 -1.74 -11.61 -15.63
CA HIS A 203 -0.75 -12.25 -16.48
C HIS A 203 -0.83 -13.79 -16.41
N PRO A 204 -0.70 -14.53 -17.52
CA PRO A 204 -0.77 -16.01 -17.54
C PRO A 204 0.23 -16.68 -16.59
N ASP A 205 1.49 -16.23 -16.57
CA ASP A 205 2.54 -16.86 -15.77
C ASP A 205 2.40 -16.69 -14.24
N PHE A 206 1.42 -15.90 -13.80
CA PHE A 206 1.25 -15.52 -12.40
C PHE A 206 0.12 -16.27 -11.72
N ALA A 207 -0.63 -17.10 -12.44
CA ALA A 207 -1.80 -17.77 -11.92
C ALA A 207 -1.46 -18.69 -10.74
N ASP A 208 -0.40 -19.48 -10.86
CA ASP A 208 0.04 -20.41 -9.80
C ASP A 208 0.56 -19.65 -8.57
N LEU A 209 1.34 -18.58 -8.78
CA LEU A 209 1.83 -17.74 -7.70
C LEU A 209 0.69 -17.07 -6.93
N PHE A 210 -0.29 -16.48 -7.64
CA PHE A 210 -1.46 -15.85 -7.03
C PHE A 210 -2.28 -16.86 -6.21
N CYS A 211 -2.54 -18.05 -6.77
CA CYS A 211 -3.32 -19.07 -6.07
C CYS A 211 -2.61 -19.60 -4.82
N ALA A 212 -1.28 -19.61 -4.82
CA ALA A 212 -0.48 -20.10 -3.72
C ALA A 212 -0.40 -19.13 -2.52
N ILE A 213 -0.77 -17.85 -2.69
CA ILE A 213 -0.68 -16.83 -1.62
C ILE A 213 -1.50 -17.23 -0.37
N ILE A 214 -2.72 -17.73 -0.55
CA ILE A 214 -3.64 -18.04 0.58
C ILE A 214 -3.13 -19.20 1.46
N GLY A 215 -2.28 -20.07 0.91
CA GLY A 215 -1.67 -21.17 1.66
C GLY A 215 -0.31 -20.83 2.28
N GLN A 216 0.11 -19.56 2.23
CA GLN A 216 1.43 -19.09 2.66
C GLN A 216 1.29 -17.88 3.59
N ASN A 217 2.41 -17.46 4.19
CA ASN A 217 2.47 -16.14 4.83
C ASN A 217 2.21 -15.07 3.76
N PHE A 218 1.12 -14.31 3.92
CA PHE A 218 0.66 -13.34 2.93
C PHE A 218 1.75 -12.35 2.55
N THR A 219 2.42 -11.73 3.53
CA THR A 219 3.47 -10.73 3.33
C THR A 219 4.59 -11.25 2.42
N THR A 220 5.12 -12.45 2.70
CA THR A 220 6.19 -13.05 1.91
C THR A 220 5.72 -13.44 0.50
N ALA A 221 4.53 -14.04 0.39
CA ALA A 221 3.99 -14.48 -0.89
C ALA A 221 3.60 -13.30 -1.81
N ALA A 222 3.01 -12.25 -1.23
CA ALA A 222 2.70 -10.99 -1.90
C ALA A 222 3.98 -10.31 -2.42
N ARG A 223 5.04 -10.25 -1.60
CA ARG A 223 6.36 -9.74 -2.02
C ARG A 223 6.94 -10.47 -3.21
N LYS A 224 6.93 -11.80 -3.17
CA LYS A 224 7.38 -12.62 -4.31
C LYS A 224 6.56 -12.33 -5.57
N PHE A 225 5.24 -12.30 -5.44
CA PHE A 225 4.33 -12.03 -6.54
C PHE A 225 4.55 -10.64 -7.16
N LEU A 226 4.57 -9.60 -6.34
CA LEU A 226 4.69 -8.21 -6.81
C LEU A 226 6.06 -7.88 -7.38
N ASN A 227 7.16 -8.38 -6.80
CA ASN A 227 8.50 -8.16 -7.35
C ASN A 227 8.64 -8.78 -8.76
N LEU A 228 8.09 -9.99 -8.94
CA LEU A 228 8.04 -10.62 -10.26
C LEU A 228 7.13 -9.82 -11.21
N LEU A 229 5.94 -9.41 -10.76
CA LEU A 229 4.96 -8.71 -11.61
C LEU A 229 5.47 -7.33 -12.06
N ASN A 230 6.11 -6.59 -11.17
CA ASN A 230 6.65 -5.26 -11.44
C ASN A 230 7.81 -5.31 -12.43
N SER A 231 8.64 -6.35 -12.37
CA SER A 231 9.80 -6.54 -13.27
C SER A 231 9.45 -7.09 -14.66
N MET A 232 8.20 -7.53 -14.90
CA MET A 232 7.79 -8.13 -16.17
C MET A 232 7.95 -7.21 -17.39
N ASN A 233 7.72 -5.91 -17.23
CA ASN A 233 7.90 -4.94 -18.32
C ASN A 233 8.66 -3.70 -17.82
N PRO A 234 9.99 -3.67 -17.99
CA PRO A 234 10.84 -2.58 -17.54
C PRO A 234 10.45 -1.20 -18.07
N SER A 235 9.79 -1.10 -19.25
CA SER A 235 9.41 0.20 -19.83
C SER A 235 8.18 0.82 -19.15
N THR A 236 7.42 0.04 -18.39
CA THR A 236 6.21 0.49 -17.68
C THR A 236 6.28 0.21 -16.18
N GLN A 237 7.48 -0.12 -15.69
CA GLN A 237 7.72 -0.41 -14.29
C GLN A 237 7.72 0.91 -13.50
N SER A 238 6.85 0.98 -12.51
CA SER A 238 6.67 2.15 -11.64
C SER A 238 7.05 1.88 -10.18
N VAL A 239 7.44 0.65 -9.86
CA VAL A 239 7.98 0.24 -8.56
C VAL A 239 9.24 -0.57 -8.79
N PHE A 240 10.37 -0.11 -8.26
CA PHE A 240 11.64 -0.84 -8.29
C PHE A 240 11.99 -1.27 -6.88
N SER A 241 12.08 -2.59 -6.65
CA SER A 241 12.39 -3.15 -5.33
C SER A 241 13.82 -3.68 -5.34
N LEU A 242 14.71 -3.12 -4.53
CA LEU A 242 16.07 -3.62 -4.38
C LEU A 242 16.19 -4.47 -3.11
N PRO A 243 16.86 -5.64 -3.20
CA PRO A 243 17.28 -6.38 -2.02
C PRO A 243 18.27 -5.55 -1.21
N CYS A 244 18.01 -5.40 0.09
CA CYS A 244 18.83 -4.69 1.05
C CYS A 244 19.35 -5.67 2.11
N ILE A 245 20.61 -5.51 2.48
CA ILE A 245 21.36 -6.38 3.40
C ILE A 245 21.16 -5.93 4.84
N GLY A 246 21.02 -4.62 5.06
CA GLY A 246 20.78 -4.02 6.38
C GLY A 246 20.44 -2.54 6.27
N ILE A 247 19.82 -2.01 7.32
CA ILE A 247 19.43 -0.59 7.42
C ILE A 247 19.99 -0.05 8.73
N GLN A 248 20.63 1.11 8.67
CA GLN A 248 21.05 1.86 9.85
C GLN A 248 20.35 3.23 9.86
N ILE A 249 19.94 3.68 11.04
CA ILE A 249 19.39 5.03 11.22
C ILE A 249 20.22 5.72 12.29
N CYS A 250 20.84 6.84 11.94
CA CYS A 250 21.77 7.59 12.79
C CYS A 250 22.86 6.69 13.42
N GLY A 251 23.39 5.74 12.63
CA GLY A 251 24.39 4.77 13.08
C GLY A 251 23.85 3.61 13.94
N HIS A 252 22.55 3.57 14.22
CA HIS A 252 21.90 2.45 14.91
C HIS A 252 21.38 1.44 13.89
N GLU A 253 21.83 0.19 14.00
CA GLU A 253 21.25 -0.89 13.22
C GLU A 253 19.80 -1.12 13.65
N VAL A 254 18.88 -1.02 12.69
CA VAL A 254 17.48 -1.31 12.96
C VAL A 254 17.36 -2.81 13.26
N ARG A 255 16.75 -3.21 14.38
CA ARG A 255 16.61 -4.64 14.71
C ARG A 255 15.49 -5.29 13.89
N PHE A 256 15.72 -6.51 13.43
CA PHE A 256 14.81 -7.20 12.51
C PHE A 256 14.36 -8.57 13.01
N CYS A 257 13.15 -8.97 12.60
CA CYS A 257 12.60 -10.28 12.95
C CYS A 257 13.10 -11.39 12.01
N PHE A 258 13.46 -12.52 12.60
CA PHE A 258 14.02 -13.69 11.92
C PHE A 258 13.06 -14.45 10.99
N LEU A 259 11.80 -14.02 10.83
CA LEU A 259 10.77 -14.74 10.07
C LEU A 259 11.05 -14.82 8.55
N TRP A 260 11.83 -13.89 8.00
CA TRP A 260 12.32 -13.94 6.62
C TRP A 260 13.44 -14.96 6.36
N LYS A 261 14.00 -15.62 7.41
CA LYS A 261 15.01 -16.70 7.26
C LYS A 261 14.39 -18.02 6.80
N THR A 262 13.57 -18.00 5.75
CA THR A 262 13.13 -19.23 5.09
C THR A 262 13.80 -19.32 3.72
N ALA A 263 14.43 -20.46 3.45
CA ALA A 263 15.40 -20.70 2.37
C ALA A 263 14.90 -20.48 0.92
N ALA A 264 13.67 -19.98 0.71
CA ALA A 264 13.05 -19.82 -0.60
C ALA A 264 13.16 -18.39 -1.18
N TYR A 265 13.32 -17.37 -0.32
CA TYR A 265 13.73 -16.01 -0.69
C TYR A 265 14.85 -15.64 0.27
N GLY A 266 15.99 -15.20 -0.27
CA GLY A 266 17.17 -14.95 0.53
C GLY A 266 16.91 -14.00 1.71
N ASP A 267 17.88 -13.97 2.61
CA ASP A 267 18.07 -12.96 3.64
C ASP A 267 18.20 -11.54 2.99
N HIS A 268 17.17 -11.03 2.29
CA HIS A 268 17.08 -9.63 1.86
C HIS A 268 15.84 -8.85 2.32
N PHE A 269 16.11 -7.67 2.91
CA PHE A 269 15.16 -6.59 3.12
C PHE A 269 14.80 -6.00 1.76
N TRP A 270 13.72 -5.23 1.68
CA TRP A 270 13.37 -4.57 0.43
C TRP A 270 13.32 -3.08 0.65
N ILE A 271 14.03 -2.36 -0.21
CA ILE A 271 13.86 -0.93 -0.42
C ILE A 271 13.07 -0.75 -1.71
N ASP A 272 11.93 -0.07 -1.62
CA ASP A 272 11.00 0.13 -2.71
C ASP A 272 11.07 1.58 -3.19
N PHE A 273 11.41 1.77 -4.47
CA PHE A 273 11.40 3.06 -5.15
C PHE A 273 10.08 3.18 -5.91
N ASN A 274 9.14 3.93 -5.33
CA ASN A 274 7.77 4.08 -5.80
C ASN A 274 7.69 5.35 -6.64
N LEU A 275 7.63 5.20 -7.97
CA LEU A 275 7.75 6.33 -8.89
C LEU A 275 6.51 7.22 -8.92
N VAL A 276 5.31 6.65 -8.73
CA VAL A 276 4.06 7.44 -8.80
C VAL A 276 3.93 8.44 -7.64
N PRO A 277 4.06 8.04 -6.37
CA PRO A 277 4.12 8.98 -5.26
C PRO A 277 5.53 9.55 -4.99
N GLN A 278 6.50 9.19 -5.83
CA GLN A 278 7.91 9.58 -5.74
C GLN A 278 8.53 9.40 -4.36
N ARG A 279 8.39 8.22 -3.77
CA ARG A 279 8.91 7.93 -2.42
C ARG A 279 9.75 6.67 -2.38
N ILE A 280 10.72 6.65 -1.47
CA ILE A 280 11.49 5.46 -1.13
C ILE A 280 10.90 4.87 0.15
N THR A 281 10.55 3.60 0.15
CA THR A 281 10.04 2.92 1.36
C THR A 281 10.86 1.72 1.76
N ALA A 282 10.89 1.44 3.07
CA ALA A 282 11.43 0.21 3.62
C ALA A 282 10.62 -0.23 4.85
N ASN A 283 10.23 -1.51 4.89
CA ASN A 283 9.49 -2.06 6.02
C ASN A 283 10.46 -2.59 7.10
N CYS A 284 10.25 -2.15 8.33
CA CYS A 284 11.08 -2.37 9.50
C CYS A 284 10.24 -2.89 10.67
N VAL A 285 10.88 -3.44 11.70
CA VAL A 285 10.23 -3.87 12.94
C VAL A 285 10.70 -2.99 14.09
N LEU A 286 9.81 -2.67 15.04
CA LEU A 286 10.17 -1.91 16.23
C LEU A 286 11.11 -2.69 17.17
N ALA A 287 12.12 -1.99 17.71
CA ALA A 287 13.16 -2.61 18.55
C ALA A 287 12.61 -3.35 19.79
N GLY A 288 11.55 -2.82 20.42
CA GLY A 288 10.93 -3.42 21.60
C GLY A 288 10.19 -4.74 21.33
N GLN A 289 9.77 -4.99 20.09
CA GLN A 289 9.05 -6.22 19.71
C GLN A 289 9.98 -7.30 19.14
N ALA A 290 11.10 -6.92 18.52
CA ALA A 290 12.11 -7.87 18.03
C ALA A 290 12.75 -8.71 19.15
N ALA A 291 12.75 -8.22 20.39
CA ALA A 291 13.31 -8.90 21.55
C ALA A 291 12.37 -9.92 22.22
N GLN A 292 11.06 -9.91 21.91
CA GLN A 292 10.05 -10.73 22.60
C GLN A 292 9.58 -11.96 21.80
N THR A 293 9.96 -12.09 20.53
CA THR A 293 9.59 -13.25 19.70
C THR A 293 10.47 -14.46 20.03
N SER A 294 10.14 -15.16 21.12
CA SER A 294 10.60 -16.53 21.36
C SER A 294 9.91 -17.49 20.37
N TYR A 295 10.65 -18.47 19.86
CA TYR A 295 10.29 -19.35 18.72
C TYR A 295 9.12 -20.33 18.95
N THR A 296 8.19 -20.11 19.90
CA THR A 296 7.27 -21.18 20.31
C THR A 296 5.86 -20.78 20.74
N SER A 297 5.36 -19.58 20.48
CA SER A 297 3.97 -19.27 20.83
C SER A 297 3.08 -19.12 19.60
N ASP A 298 2.15 -20.07 19.48
CA ASP A 298 0.85 -20.03 18.78
C ASP A 298 -0.08 -18.93 19.35
N ASP A 299 0.48 -17.99 20.13
CA ASP A 299 -0.22 -16.82 20.66
C ASP A 299 -0.09 -15.71 19.62
N GLY A 300 -1.24 -15.24 19.14
CA GLY A 300 -1.42 -14.25 18.08
C GLY A 300 -0.93 -12.83 18.40
N ASN A 301 0.31 -12.68 18.86
CA ASN A 301 1.00 -11.40 18.85
C ASN A 301 1.49 -11.14 17.43
N GLU A 302 0.64 -10.51 16.64
CA GLU A 302 1.00 -9.98 15.32
C GLU A 302 2.18 -9.02 15.46
N GLN A 303 3.25 -9.33 14.75
CA GLN A 303 4.41 -8.46 14.67
C GLN A 303 4.03 -7.15 13.97
N ILE A 304 4.23 -6.02 14.65
CA ILE A 304 3.91 -4.71 14.08
C ILE A 304 5.08 -4.27 13.20
N TRP A 305 4.83 -4.23 11.89
CA TRP A 305 5.74 -3.66 10.92
C TRP A 305 5.49 -2.15 10.82
N GLU A 306 6.57 -1.39 10.72
CA GLU A 306 6.51 0.02 10.40
C GLU A 306 7.22 0.30 9.08
N THR A 307 6.70 1.25 8.33
CA THR A 307 7.28 1.67 7.06
C THR A 307 8.04 2.97 7.24
N ILE A 308 9.34 2.95 6.95
CA ILE A 308 10.10 4.18 6.70
C ILE A 308 9.69 4.67 5.32
N SER A 309 9.28 5.94 5.20
CA SER A 309 8.82 6.54 3.95
C SER A 309 9.54 7.87 3.70
N LEU A 310 10.42 7.88 2.72
CA LEU A 310 11.26 9.02 2.38
C LEU A 310 10.70 9.74 1.15
N HIS A 311 10.27 10.97 1.38
CA HIS A 311 9.71 11.88 0.39
C HIS A 311 10.76 12.88 -0.12
N PRO A 312 10.71 13.34 -1.37
CA PRO A 312 11.70 14.26 -1.91
C PRO A 312 11.81 15.56 -1.09
N GLU A 313 10.70 16.00 -0.51
CA GLU A 313 10.63 17.24 0.28
C GLU A 313 11.39 17.17 1.61
N ILE A 314 11.59 15.97 2.16
CA ILE A 314 12.31 15.77 3.41
C ILE A 314 13.78 15.37 3.20
N ILE A 315 14.16 15.01 1.98
CA ILE A 315 15.54 14.59 1.66
C ILE A 315 16.43 15.83 1.50
N ASN A 316 17.47 15.91 2.32
CA ASN A 316 18.52 16.92 2.24
C ASN A 316 19.63 16.50 1.28
N GLU A 317 20.17 15.29 1.46
CA GLU A 317 21.32 14.80 0.69
C GLU A 317 21.21 13.30 0.44
N VAL A 318 21.70 12.86 -0.72
CA VAL A 318 21.83 11.43 -1.07
C VAL A 318 23.27 11.16 -1.49
N ASN A 319 23.92 10.24 -0.78
CA ASN A 319 25.29 9.82 -1.01
C ASN A 319 25.37 8.32 -1.31
N VAL A 320 26.24 7.95 -2.25
CA VAL A 320 26.51 6.55 -2.60
C VAL A 320 27.99 6.29 -2.42
N SER A 321 28.33 5.25 -1.66
CA SER A 321 29.71 4.87 -1.39
C SER A 321 29.88 3.35 -1.36
N SER A 322 31.12 2.87 -1.46
CA SER A 322 31.44 1.45 -1.26
C SER A 322 31.88 1.21 0.17
N ILE A 323 31.32 0.17 0.77
CA ILE A 323 31.74 -0.38 2.06
C ILE A 323 32.25 -1.80 1.83
N PHE A 324 33.28 -2.19 2.57
CA PHE A 324 33.87 -3.52 2.46
C PHE A 324 33.66 -4.29 3.75
N THR A 325 32.93 -5.38 3.68
CA THR A 325 32.69 -6.29 4.81
C THR A 325 33.36 -7.64 4.55
N LYS A 326 33.48 -8.47 5.59
CA LYS A 326 33.97 -9.85 5.43
C LYS A 326 32.79 -10.80 5.49
N ASP A 327 32.68 -11.69 4.51
CA ASP A 327 31.70 -12.79 4.56
C ASP A 327 32.05 -13.80 5.67
N LYS A 328 31.20 -14.80 5.88
CA LYS A 328 31.41 -15.87 6.86
C LYS A 328 32.71 -16.67 6.64
N ARG A 329 33.31 -16.58 5.44
CA ARG A 329 34.58 -17.23 5.06
C ARG A 329 35.78 -16.29 5.18
N GLY A 330 35.57 -15.06 5.66
CA GLY A 330 36.61 -14.03 5.77
C GLY A 330 36.94 -13.33 4.45
N THR A 331 36.20 -13.62 3.39
CA THR A 331 36.37 -13.00 2.07
C THR A 331 35.85 -11.58 2.12
N GLN A 332 36.65 -10.63 1.63
CA GLN A 332 36.20 -9.25 1.51
C GLN A 332 35.12 -9.16 0.43
N VAL A 333 33.96 -8.64 0.78
CA VAL A 333 32.81 -8.42 -0.10
C VAL A 333 32.53 -6.92 -0.13
N GLU A 334 32.49 -6.36 -1.33
CA GLU A 334 32.04 -4.99 -1.54
C GLU A 334 30.50 -4.94 -1.45
N GLN A 335 30.00 -3.96 -0.71
CA GLN A 335 28.60 -3.60 -0.63
C GLN A 335 28.48 -2.10 -0.94
N ILE A 336 27.31 -1.69 -1.43
CA ILE A 336 27.00 -0.29 -1.71
C ILE A 336 26.28 0.27 -0.49
N ASN A 337 26.78 1.36 0.07
CA ASN A 337 26.07 2.14 1.07
C ASN A 337 25.35 3.30 0.38
N LEU A 338 24.02 3.25 0.38
CA LEU A 338 23.15 4.36 0.01
C LEU A 338 22.77 5.11 1.28
N SER A 339 23.37 6.28 1.49
CA SER A 339 23.13 7.15 2.64
C SER A 339 22.21 8.29 2.25
N ILE A 340 21.12 8.48 2.99
CA ILE A 340 20.14 9.53 2.78
C ILE A 340 20.02 10.34 4.05
N THR A 341 20.31 11.63 3.98
CA THR A 341 20.12 12.57 5.08
C THR A 341 18.81 13.33 4.90
N THR A 342 18.01 13.47 5.96
CA THR A 342 16.71 14.15 5.94
C THR A 342 16.68 15.37 6.86
N PHE A 343 15.73 16.28 6.64
CA PHE A 343 15.47 17.43 7.51
C PHE A 343 14.63 17.08 8.76
N GLU A 344 14.36 15.80 8.99
CA GLU A 344 13.53 15.34 10.11
C GLU A 344 14.34 15.25 11.40
N SER A 345 13.63 15.26 12.52
CA SER A 345 14.26 15.17 13.84
C SER A 345 14.57 13.70 14.18
N PRO A 346 15.75 13.39 14.75
CA PRO A 346 16.05 12.06 15.27
C PRO A 346 15.02 11.54 16.28
N SER A 347 14.31 12.44 16.98
CA SER A 347 13.21 12.06 17.89
C SER A 347 12.12 11.24 17.19
N ASP A 348 11.91 11.47 15.90
CA ASP A 348 10.87 10.82 15.11
C ASP A 348 11.23 9.37 14.75
N TYR A 349 12.45 8.93 15.08
CA TYR A 349 12.95 7.60 14.75
C TYR A 349 13.43 6.79 15.97
N VAL A 350 13.44 7.39 17.18
CA VAL A 350 13.94 6.75 18.41
C VAL A 350 13.36 5.35 18.64
N ARG A 351 12.08 5.13 18.33
CA ARG A 351 11.39 3.84 18.48
C ARG A 351 12.01 2.68 17.71
N PHE A 352 12.82 2.95 16.68
CA PHE A 352 13.54 1.92 15.92
C PHE A 352 14.79 1.38 16.65
N TRP A 353 15.26 2.03 17.73
CA TRP A 353 16.44 1.60 18.49
C TRP A 353 16.32 1.71 20.02
N ASP A 354 15.18 2.14 20.57
CA ASP A 354 14.93 2.31 22.02
C ASP A 354 14.97 1.00 22.86
N GLY A 355 15.26 -0.14 22.22
CA GLY A 355 15.41 -1.46 22.86
C GLY A 355 16.86 -1.94 23.01
N ASP A 356 17.85 -1.12 22.63
CA ASP A 356 19.26 -1.43 22.87
C ASP A 356 19.69 -0.95 24.26
N SER A 357 20.19 -1.85 25.09
CA SER A 357 20.59 -1.58 26.48
C SER A 357 21.87 -0.75 26.61
N SER A 358 22.35 -0.17 25.51
CA SER A 358 23.46 0.78 25.50
C SER A 358 22.96 2.19 25.82
N PRO A 359 23.74 3.00 26.57
CA PRO A 359 23.42 4.41 26.81
C PRO A 359 23.67 5.21 25.53
N HIS A 360 22.81 5.04 24.55
CA HIS A 360 22.89 5.77 23.30
C HIS A 360 22.35 7.18 23.52
N ARG A 361 23.23 8.17 23.37
CA ARG A 361 22.80 9.57 23.27
C ARG A 361 21.96 9.69 22.01
N ILE A 362 20.80 10.32 22.11
CA ILE A 362 20.10 10.86 20.95
C ILE A 362 21.14 11.71 20.20
N PRO A 363 21.29 11.53 18.86
CA PRO A 363 22.21 12.34 18.08
C PRO A 363 21.97 13.83 18.40
N GLU A 364 23.04 14.58 18.65
CA GLU A 364 22.97 16.04 18.89
C GLU A 364 22.68 16.83 17.60
N GLU A 365 22.53 16.12 16.48
CA GLU A 365 22.32 16.67 15.14
C GLU A 365 20.82 16.88 14.85
N ASP A 366 20.49 17.98 14.17
CA ASP A 366 19.12 18.35 13.77
C ASP A 366 18.66 17.62 12.49
N PHE A 367 19.30 16.50 12.12
CA PHE A 367 19.00 15.74 10.92
C PHE A 367 19.08 14.24 11.16
N VAL A 368 18.39 13.46 10.33
CA VAL A 368 18.42 11.99 10.36
C VAL A 368 19.22 11.48 9.18
N THR A 369 20.12 10.53 9.42
CA THR A 369 20.82 9.81 8.35
C THR A 369 20.34 8.36 8.31
N ILE A 370 19.83 7.92 7.17
CA ILE A 370 19.38 6.55 6.92
C ILE A 370 20.31 5.91 5.90
N GLU A 371 20.90 4.78 6.25
CA GLU A 371 21.88 4.08 5.44
C GLU A 371 21.35 2.70 5.04
N PHE A 372 21.29 2.46 3.73
CA PHE A 372 20.88 1.19 3.15
C PHE A 372 22.10 0.46 2.57
N CYS A 373 22.37 -0.73 3.09
CA CYS A 373 23.45 -1.58 2.58
C CYS A 373 22.91 -2.49 1.46
N LEU A 374 23.44 -2.36 0.25
CA LEU A 374 22.95 -3.05 -0.95
C LEU A 374 24.04 -3.93 -1.56
N GLY A 375 23.64 -5.08 -2.13
CA GLY A 375 24.54 -5.94 -2.89
C GLY A 375 24.71 -5.44 -4.33
N PRO A 376 25.94 -5.24 -4.86
CA PRO A 376 26.15 -4.76 -6.22
C PRO A 376 25.43 -5.61 -7.28
N SER A 377 25.51 -6.94 -7.18
CA SER A 377 24.81 -7.87 -8.08
C SER A 377 23.29 -7.71 -8.05
N ASP A 378 22.74 -7.39 -6.89
CA ASP A 378 21.30 -7.20 -6.70
C ASP A 378 20.83 -5.86 -7.25
N VAL A 379 21.62 -4.81 -7.10
CA VAL A 379 21.38 -3.52 -7.74
C VAL A 379 21.39 -3.67 -9.26
N VAL A 380 22.42 -4.31 -9.84
CA VAL A 380 22.48 -4.53 -11.31
C VAL A 380 21.29 -5.35 -11.83
N ARG A 381 20.79 -6.29 -11.03
CA ARG A 381 19.67 -7.14 -11.44
C ARG A 381 18.33 -6.41 -11.42
N ASN A 382 18.10 -5.57 -10.41
CA ASN A 382 16.78 -5.01 -10.12
C ASN A 382 16.62 -3.53 -10.50
N ALA A 383 17.71 -2.78 -10.66
CA ALA A 383 17.68 -1.39 -11.09
C ALA A 383 17.56 -1.26 -12.63
N PRO A 384 16.93 -0.19 -13.16
CA PRO A 384 16.73 0.00 -14.60
C PRO A 384 18.04 0.25 -15.35
N THR A 385 18.17 -0.32 -16.57
CA THR A 385 19.34 -0.19 -17.46
C THR A 385 19.48 1.17 -18.14
N LYS A 386 18.37 1.89 -18.31
CA LYS A 386 18.30 3.23 -18.91
C LYS A 386 17.25 4.02 -18.15
N ALA A 387 17.40 5.35 -18.10
CA ALA A 387 16.27 6.21 -17.77
C ALA A 387 15.14 5.86 -18.76
N PRO A 388 13.88 5.65 -18.33
CA PRO A 388 12.79 5.37 -19.23
C PRO A 388 12.80 6.42 -20.34
N GLY A 389 12.76 5.97 -21.60
CA GLY A 389 12.43 6.87 -22.69
C GLY A 389 11.12 7.55 -22.34
N THR A 390 11.08 8.88 -22.49
CA THR A 390 9.96 9.76 -22.19
C THR A 390 8.62 9.05 -22.37
N PRO A 391 7.73 8.98 -21.36
CA PRO A 391 6.44 8.35 -21.56
C PRO A 391 5.72 9.09 -22.69
N ILE A 392 5.34 8.35 -23.73
CA ILE A 392 4.35 8.81 -24.71
C ILE A 392 3.00 8.76 -23.98
N ALA A 393 2.74 9.77 -23.16
CA ALA A 393 1.45 10.04 -22.57
C ALA A 393 1.14 11.52 -22.84
N GLN A 394 0.27 11.75 -23.81
CA GLN A 394 -0.31 13.07 -24.06
C GLN A 394 -1.02 13.54 -22.78
N GLY A 395 -0.58 14.67 -22.22
CA GLY A 395 -1.35 15.41 -21.21
C GLY A 395 -0.73 15.57 -19.82
N ILE A 396 0.57 15.32 -19.62
CA ILE A 396 1.24 15.60 -18.34
C ILE A 396 1.87 17.00 -18.39
N THR A 397 1.48 17.89 -17.47
CA THR A 397 2.07 19.22 -17.26
C THR A 397 3.57 19.13 -16.92
N GLU A 398 4.37 20.05 -17.44
CA GLU A 398 5.85 20.06 -17.37
C GLU A 398 6.44 19.97 -15.95
N ALA A 399 5.68 20.31 -14.90
CA ALA A 399 6.14 20.26 -13.51
C ALA A 399 6.26 18.83 -12.94
N SER A 400 5.40 17.89 -13.35
CA SER A 400 5.47 16.49 -12.86
C SER A 400 6.48 15.64 -13.64
N GLN A 401 6.93 16.10 -14.81
CA GLN A 401 8.01 15.44 -15.56
C GLN A 401 9.40 15.61 -14.92
N SER A 402 9.61 16.62 -14.06
CA SER A 402 10.95 16.89 -13.50
C SER A 402 11.30 16.07 -12.26
N GLN A 403 10.32 15.51 -11.54
CA GLN A 403 10.58 14.80 -10.28
C GLN A 403 10.60 13.26 -10.41
N ASP A 404 9.79 12.65 -11.29
CA ASP A 404 9.93 11.21 -11.65
C ASP A 404 11.35 10.89 -12.17
N GLN A 405 11.99 11.88 -12.79
CA GLN A 405 13.36 11.81 -13.26
C GLN A 405 14.37 11.65 -12.13
N GLN A 406 14.10 12.13 -10.90
CA GLN A 406 15.06 12.11 -9.80
C GLN A 406 15.26 10.69 -9.26
N LEU A 407 14.18 9.98 -8.91
CA LEU A 407 14.28 8.59 -8.44
C LEU A 407 14.84 7.65 -9.51
N ILE A 408 14.41 7.85 -10.77
CA ILE A 408 14.99 7.11 -11.90
C ILE A 408 16.48 7.43 -12.07
N SER A 409 16.89 8.69 -11.94
CA SER A 409 18.30 9.09 -12.03
C SER A 409 19.12 8.48 -10.91
N LEU A 410 18.59 8.45 -9.69
CA LEU A 410 19.22 7.77 -8.56
C LEU A 410 19.37 6.26 -8.83
N LEU A 411 18.30 5.60 -9.28
CA LEU A 411 18.31 4.17 -9.60
C LEU A 411 19.28 3.80 -10.72
N THR A 412 19.32 4.60 -11.79
CA THR A 412 20.25 4.40 -12.90
C THR A 412 21.69 4.70 -12.47
N GLY A 413 21.92 5.72 -11.65
CA GLY A 413 23.22 6.03 -11.05
C GLY A 413 23.72 4.90 -10.14
N LEU A 414 22.86 4.37 -9.25
CA LEU A 414 23.16 3.21 -8.41
C LEU A 414 23.53 1.99 -9.26
N ARG A 415 22.82 1.75 -10.36
CA ARG A 415 23.15 0.67 -11.29
C ARG A 415 24.53 0.84 -11.91
N VAL A 416 24.83 2.02 -12.46
CA VAL A 416 26.14 2.31 -13.07
C VAL A 416 27.26 2.13 -12.05
N TYR A 417 27.05 2.63 -10.83
CA TYR A 417 27.99 2.43 -9.73
C TYR A 417 28.24 0.94 -9.45
N ALA A 418 27.17 0.15 -9.34
CA ALA A 418 27.24 -1.28 -9.09
C ALA A 418 27.94 -2.07 -10.23
N GLU A 419 27.70 -1.69 -11.50
CA GLU A 419 28.37 -2.29 -12.66
C GLU A 419 29.89 -2.02 -12.63
N VAL A 420 30.30 -0.81 -12.23
CA VAL A 420 31.72 -0.44 -12.06
C VAL A 420 32.35 -1.22 -10.91
N SER A 421 31.72 -1.29 -9.75
CA SER A 421 32.18 -2.09 -8.60
C SER A 421 32.42 -3.55 -8.98
N LEU A 422 31.46 -4.19 -9.66
CA LEU A 422 31.61 -5.58 -10.11
C LEU A 422 32.71 -5.77 -11.16
N ALA A 423 32.94 -4.78 -12.03
CA ALA A 423 34.03 -4.82 -13.00
C ALA A 423 35.41 -4.71 -12.31
N LEU A 424 35.55 -3.83 -11.32
CA LEU A 424 36.79 -3.67 -10.56
C LEU A 424 37.14 -4.91 -9.72
N LEU A 425 36.14 -5.53 -9.09
CA LEU A 425 36.31 -6.82 -8.40
C LEU A 425 36.81 -7.89 -9.38
N LYS A 426 36.21 -8.02 -10.57
CA LYS A 426 36.69 -8.97 -11.59
C LYS A 426 38.15 -8.72 -11.94
N VAL A 427 38.55 -7.47 -12.16
CA VAL A 427 39.96 -7.12 -12.44
C VAL A 427 40.88 -7.53 -11.29
N GLN A 428 40.50 -7.29 -10.02
CA GLN A 428 41.29 -7.74 -8.87
C GLN A 428 41.39 -9.28 -8.78
N TYR A 429 40.32 -10.02 -9.10
CA TYR A 429 40.35 -11.48 -9.15
C TYR A 429 41.23 -12.02 -10.30
N TYR A 430 41.34 -11.31 -11.43
CA TYR A 430 42.26 -11.69 -12.51
C TYR A 430 43.74 -11.50 -12.15
N TYR A 431 44.07 -10.68 -11.15
CA TYR A 431 45.43 -10.55 -10.61
C TYR A 431 45.77 -11.55 -9.49
N PHE A 432 44.82 -12.38 -9.05
CA PHE A 432 45.01 -13.36 -7.96
C PHE A 432 45.04 -14.84 -8.40
N VAL A 433 45.18 -15.12 -9.70
CA VAL A 433 45.55 -16.46 -10.20
C VAL A 433 47.00 -16.42 -10.69
N VAL A 434 47.94 -16.48 -9.75
CA VAL A 434 49.34 -16.86 -10.02
C VAL A 434 49.68 -18.02 -9.09
N PHE A 435 50.16 -19.09 -9.72
CA PHE A 435 50.49 -20.41 -9.21
C PHE A 435 51.41 -20.42 -7.98
N TYR A 436 51.19 -21.39 -7.09
CA TYR A 436 52.26 -22.29 -6.64
C TYR A 436 51.79 -23.74 -6.75
#